data_AF-A0A432SDZ0-F1
#
_entry.id   AF-A0A432SDZ0-F1
#
_cell.length_a   1.000
_cell.length_b   1.000
_cell.length_c   1.000
_cell.angle_alpha   90.00
_cell.angle_beta   90.00
_cell.angle_gamma   90.00
#
_symmetry.space_group_name_H-M   'P 1'
#
loop_
_entity.id
_entity.type
_entity.pdbx_description
1 polymer ?
#
loop_
_entity_poly.entity_id
_entity_poly.type
_entity_poly.pdbx_seq_one_letter_code
_entity_poly.pdbx_strand_id
1 'polypeptide(L)'
;MIKKIVAAVAVLLALWASIYMIGLDKEANKMQRIAELLKSTSMEDKKLNTTSQKQIVQQPVQQTSTTSSKDKEVEDKLKALKEKAGNIAAFNVSPLYKKSCASCHGNIGEGIIGPKLLGDSKEKILNALHDFKSGKRKNYVMYGLLGNMSDEQLEQLATEISTFQQKLEEATKQ
;
A
#
# COMPACT_ATOMS: atom_id res chain seq x y z
N MET A 1 -25.57 49.86 28.72
CA MET A 1 -24.22 49.37 28.36
C MET A 1 -24.25 48.08 27.54
N ILE A 2 -25.10 47.11 27.87
CA ILE A 2 -25.20 45.81 27.17
C ILE A 2 -25.46 45.91 25.65
N LYS A 3 -26.37 46.79 25.20
CA LYS A 3 -26.66 46.97 23.76
C LYS A 3 -25.43 47.40 22.93
N LYS A 4 -24.49 48.15 23.51
CA LYS A 4 -23.25 48.58 22.84
C LYS A 4 -22.24 47.42 22.74
N ILE A 5 -22.22 46.53 23.73
CA ILE A 5 -21.36 45.34 23.74
C ILE A 5 -21.83 44.33 22.68
N VAL A 6 -23.14 44.08 22.60
CA VAL A 6 -23.71 43.16 21.59
C VAL A 6 -23.43 43.67 20.16
N ALA A 7 -23.56 44.98 19.92
CA ALA A 7 -23.22 45.56 18.63
C ALA A 7 -21.72 45.41 18.29
N ALA A 8 -20.82 45.60 19.27
CA ALA A 8 -19.39 45.45 19.05
C ALA A 8 -18.98 44.00 18.72
N VAL A 9 -19.57 43.01 19.42
CA VAL A 9 -19.32 41.58 19.15
C VAL A 9 -19.83 41.18 17.76
N ALA A 10 -20.99 41.68 17.35
CA ALA A 10 -21.53 41.41 16.01
C ALA A 10 -20.61 41.94 14.89
N VAL A 11 -20.04 43.12 15.06
CA VAL A 11 -19.08 43.70 14.09
C VAL A 11 -17.79 42.89 14.04
N LEU A 12 -17.27 42.44 15.19
CA LEU A 12 -16.05 41.61 15.24
C LEU A 12 -16.26 40.24 14.57
N LEU A 13 -17.41 39.61 14.78
CA LEU A 13 -17.75 38.33 14.12
C LEU A 13 -17.89 38.50 12.61
N ALA A 14 -18.49 39.60 12.15
CA ALA A 14 -18.60 39.90 10.72
C ALA A 14 -17.22 40.12 10.08
N LEU A 15 -16.34 40.89 10.73
CA LEU A 15 -14.96 41.11 10.27
C LEU A 15 -14.15 39.81 10.23
N TRP A 16 -14.30 38.97 11.26
CA TRP A 16 -13.64 37.65 11.30
C TRP A 16 -14.13 36.73 10.17
N ALA A 17 -15.44 36.69 9.91
CA ALA A 17 -16.02 35.92 8.82
C ALA A 17 -15.55 36.40 7.44
N SER A 18 -15.42 37.72 7.23
CA SER A 18 -14.86 38.27 5.99
C SER A 18 -13.39 37.87 5.78
N ILE A 19 -12.58 37.91 6.84
CA ILE A 19 -11.17 37.47 6.77
C ILE A 19 -11.07 35.96 6.49
N TYR A 20 -11.93 35.15 7.13
CA TYR A 20 -11.99 33.70 6.90
C TYR A 20 -12.39 33.37 5.45
N MET A 21 -13.36 34.08 4.88
CA MET A 21 -13.76 33.91 3.48
C MET A 21 -12.63 34.28 2.50
N ILE A 22 -11.86 35.35 2.78
CA ILE A 22 -10.67 35.69 1.98
C ILE A 22 -9.60 34.59 2.06
N GLY A 23 -9.48 33.91 3.21
CA GLY A 23 -8.58 32.76 3.39
C GLY A 23 -8.99 31.52 2.60
N LEU A 24 -10.29 31.25 2.50
CA LEU A 24 -10.83 30.13 1.72
C LEU A 24 -10.55 30.28 0.21
N ASP A 25 -10.57 31.51 -0.31
CA ASP A 25 -10.26 31.81 -1.72
C ASP A 25 -8.81 31.41 -2.10
N LYS A 26 -7.86 31.57 -1.16
CA LYS A 26 -6.48 31.11 -1.36
C LYS A 26 -6.35 29.59 -1.47
N GLU A 27 -7.15 28.83 -0.73
CA GLU A 27 -7.18 27.36 -0.86
C GLU A 27 -7.90 26.91 -2.14
N ALA A 28 -8.91 27.65 -2.61
CA ALA A 28 -9.58 27.39 -3.90
C ALA A 28 -8.63 27.59 -5.11
N ASN A 29 -7.82 28.66 -5.11
CA ASN A 29 -6.80 28.89 -6.15
C ASN A 29 -5.68 27.82 -6.15
N LYS A 30 -5.44 27.16 -5.01
CA LYS A 30 -4.51 26.03 -4.89
C LYS A 30 -5.04 24.77 -5.58
N MET A 31 -6.36 24.56 -5.55
CA MET A 31 -7.03 23.45 -6.24
C MET A 31 -7.06 23.65 -7.77
N GLN A 32 -7.15 24.89 -8.25
CA GLN A 32 -7.03 25.19 -9.68
C GLN A 32 -5.64 24.84 -10.25
N ARG A 33 -4.56 25.06 -9.48
CA ARG A 33 -3.21 24.61 -9.89
C ARG A 33 -3.07 23.09 -9.96
N ILE A 34 -3.79 22.35 -9.10
CA ILE A 34 -3.84 20.88 -9.18
C ILE A 34 -4.58 20.45 -10.46
N ALA A 35 -5.68 21.12 -10.81
CA ALA A 35 -6.41 20.86 -12.06
C ALA A 35 -5.58 21.20 -13.31
N GLU A 36 -4.79 22.27 -13.27
CA GLU A 36 -3.87 22.66 -14.36
C GLU A 36 -2.70 21.66 -14.51
N LEU A 37 -2.16 21.16 -13.40
CA LEU A 37 -1.17 20.09 -13.41
C LEU A 37 -1.74 18.77 -13.93
N LEU A 38 -2.98 18.41 -13.58
CA LEU A 38 -3.69 17.25 -14.14
C LEU A 38 -3.94 17.41 -15.65
N LYS A 39 -4.24 18.62 -16.12
CA LYS A 39 -4.40 18.92 -17.55
C LYS A 39 -3.07 18.82 -18.32
N SER A 40 -1.95 19.21 -17.71
CA SER A 40 -0.61 19.03 -18.32
C SER A 40 -0.18 17.56 -18.41
N THR A 41 -0.74 16.67 -17.59
CA THR A 41 -0.56 15.21 -17.69
C THR A 41 -1.63 14.52 -18.53
N SER A 42 -2.68 15.23 -18.94
CA SER A 42 -3.75 14.72 -19.79
C SER A 42 -3.38 14.95 -21.25
N MET A 43 -2.82 13.93 -21.88
CA MET A 43 -2.67 13.87 -23.33
C MET A 43 -4.06 13.95 -23.97
N GLU A 44 -4.42 15.10 -24.55
CA GLU A 44 -5.66 15.22 -25.31
C GLU A 44 -5.49 14.61 -26.71
N ASP A 45 -6.34 13.60 -26.92
CA ASP A 45 -6.60 12.82 -28.12
C ASP A 45 -6.58 13.62 -29.43
N LYS A 46 -5.66 13.26 -30.33
CA LYS A 46 -5.77 13.56 -31.75
C LYS A 46 -6.61 12.47 -32.45
N LYS A 47 -7.93 12.69 -32.43
CA LYS A 47 -8.99 12.24 -33.36
C LYS A 47 -8.61 11.20 -34.44
N LEU A 48 -9.27 10.02 -34.41
CA LEU A 48 -9.67 9.33 -35.64
C LEU A 48 -11.08 8.72 -35.52
N ASN A 49 -11.89 9.06 -36.51
CA ASN A 49 -13.27 8.64 -36.76
C ASN A 49 -13.31 7.19 -37.27
N THR A 50 -14.30 6.38 -36.87
CA THR A 50 -15.13 5.56 -37.79
C THR A 50 -16.25 4.84 -37.02
N THR A 51 -17.49 5.14 -37.42
CA THR A 51 -18.73 4.41 -37.13
C THR A 51 -18.95 3.29 -38.18
N SER A 52 -19.55 2.18 -37.73
CA SER A 52 -20.21 1.10 -38.50
C SER A 52 -19.38 -0.03 -39.13
N GLN A 53 -19.32 -1.12 -38.36
CA GLN A 53 -19.76 -2.49 -38.67
C GLN A 53 -19.33 -3.19 -39.99
N LYS A 54 -18.67 -4.33 -39.76
CA LYS A 54 -18.54 -5.57 -40.57
C LYS A 54 -17.26 -5.71 -41.40
N GLN A 55 -16.61 -6.85 -41.13
CA GLN A 55 -15.57 -7.58 -41.86
C GLN A 55 -14.11 -7.47 -41.38
N ILE A 56 -13.70 -8.59 -40.76
CA ILE A 56 -12.40 -9.29 -40.77
C ILE A 56 -11.25 -8.72 -39.92
N VAL A 57 -10.61 -9.64 -39.19
CA VAL A 57 -9.34 -9.57 -38.44
C VAL A 57 -9.48 -9.02 -37.00
N GLN A 58 -9.84 -9.85 -36.02
CA GLN A 58 -8.92 -10.65 -35.18
C GLN A 58 -7.72 -9.88 -34.59
N GLN A 59 -7.93 -9.38 -33.37
CA GLN A 59 -7.05 -9.33 -32.18
C GLN A 59 -5.70 -8.57 -32.20
N PRO A 60 -5.15 -8.15 -31.02
CA PRO A 60 -5.52 -8.56 -29.64
C PRO A 60 -5.69 -7.43 -28.61
N VAL A 61 -6.80 -7.37 -27.87
CA VAL A 61 -6.93 -7.89 -26.49
C VAL A 61 -6.24 -9.24 -26.23
N GLN A 62 -5.36 -9.31 -25.23
CA GLN A 62 -4.86 -10.55 -24.59
C GLN A 62 -4.53 -10.24 -23.11
N GLN A 63 -5.28 -10.71 -22.11
CA GLN A 63 -5.20 -12.05 -21.54
C GLN A 63 -4.46 -13.11 -22.37
N THR A 64 -3.35 -13.59 -21.79
CA THR A 64 -2.64 -14.86 -22.01
C THR A 64 -1.89 -15.04 -23.34
N SER A 65 -0.59 -15.34 -23.20
CA SER A 65 0.34 -15.99 -24.16
C SER A 65 0.67 -15.30 -25.48
N THR A 66 1.94 -14.91 -25.66
CA THR A 66 2.76 -15.22 -26.86
C THR A 66 4.26 -15.10 -26.56
N THR A 67 4.89 -16.23 -26.22
CA THR A 67 6.31 -16.49 -26.48
C THR A 67 6.60 -16.49 -27.98
N SER A 68 7.66 -15.80 -28.42
CA SER A 68 8.62 -16.18 -29.49
C SER A 68 9.19 -14.89 -30.09
N SER A 69 10.44 -14.50 -29.89
CA SER A 69 11.65 -15.34 -30.00
C SER A 69 12.75 -14.93 -29.02
N LYS A 70 12.44 -14.09 -28.03
CA LYS A 70 13.35 -13.70 -26.92
C LYS A 70 12.92 -14.27 -25.58
N ASP A 71 11.75 -14.90 -25.53
CA ASP A 71 11.07 -15.26 -24.29
C ASP A 71 11.56 -16.58 -23.70
N LYS A 72 12.00 -17.54 -24.54
CA LYS A 72 12.66 -18.76 -24.02
C LYS A 72 13.95 -18.44 -23.29
N GLU A 73 14.75 -17.50 -23.80
CA GLU A 73 16.00 -17.14 -23.13
C GLU A 73 15.75 -16.38 -21.83
N VAL A 74 14.76 -15.49 -21.77
CA VAL A 74 14.42 -14.76 -20.54
C VAL A 74 13.76 -15.67 -19.52
N GLU A 75 12.95 -16.63 -19.96
CA GLU A 75 12.27 -17.61 -19.10
C GLU A 75 13.24 -18.70 -18.61
N ASP A 76 14.13 -19.20 -19.47
CA ASP A 76 15.20 -20.13 -19.11
C ASP A 76 16.24 -19.47 -18.22
N LYS A 77 16.55 -18.18 -18.43
CA LYS A 77 17.39 -17.40 -17.49
C LYS A 77 16.68 -17.13 -16.18
N LEU A 78 15.38 -16.83 -16.19
CA LEU A 78 14.61 -16.64 -14.96
C LEU A 78 14.47 -17.95 -14.18
N LYS A 79 14.31 -19.09 -14.87
CA LYS A 79 14.35 -20.43 -14.28
C LYS A 79 15.73 -20.76 -13.73
N ALA A 80 16.79 -20.59 -14.51
CA ALA A 80 18.15 -20.84 -14.07
C ALA A 80 18.57 -19.92 -12.91
N LEU A 81 18.10 -18.66 -12.90
CA LEU A 81 18.29 -17.74 -11.77
C LEU A 81 17.49 -18.17 -10.55
N LYS A 82 16.25 -18.66 -10.70
CA LYS A 82 15.44 -19.19 -9.59
C LYS A 82 16.02 -20.49 -9.02
N GLU A 83 16.48 -21.40 -9.88
CA GLU A 83 17.16 -22.64 -9.48
C GLU A 83 18.48 -22.35 -8.78
N LYS A 84 19.23 -21.33 -9.22
CA LYS A 84 20.50 -20.93 -8.61
C LYS A 84 20.36 -20.05 -7.37
N ALA A 85 19.26 -19.29 -7.24
CA ALA A 85 18.95 -18.45 -6.08
C ALA A 85 18.23 -19.20 -4.95
N GLY A 86 17.87 -20.47 -5.18
CA GLY A 86 17.07 -21.25 -4.24
C GLY A 86 15.62 -20.79 -4.18
N ASN A 87 14.76 -21.67 -3.68
CA ASN A 87 13.30 -21.60 -3.77
C ASN A 87 12.66 -20.49 -2.92
N ILE A 88 13.44 -19.52 -2.42
CA ILE A 88 12.97 -18.32 -1.71
C ILE A 88 12.04 -17.50 -2.62
N ALA A 89 12.23 -17.56 -3.95
CA ALA A 89 11.33 -16.95 -4.93
C ALA A 89 9.89 -17.55 -4.92
N ALA A 90 9.68 -18.73 -4.30
CA ALA A 90 8.36 -19.34 -4.14
C ALA A 90 7.65 -18.91 -2.83
N PHE A 91 8.35 -18.19 -1.95
CA PHE A 91 7.80 -17.72 -0.68
C PHE A 91 6.85 -16.53 -0.93
N ASN A 92 5.58 -16.83 -1.13
CA ASN A 92 4.54 -15.83 -1.32
C ASN A 92 3.97 -15.39 0.04
N VAL A 93 3.99 -14.08 0.27
CA VAL A 93 3.41 -13.41 1.44
C VAL A 93 2.31 -12.44 1.03
N SER A 94 1.38 -12.18 1.94
CA SER A 94 0.27 -11.27 1.73
C SER A 94 0.76 -9.84 1.49
N PRO A 95 -0.03 -9.02 0.77
CA PRO A 95 0.28 -7.60 0.63
C PRO A 95 0.37 -6.86 1.98
N LEU A 96 -0.38 -7.32 2.98
CA LEU A 96 -0.39 -6.72 4.32
C LEU A 96 0.96 -6.91 5.02
N TYR A 97 1.48 -8.15 5.04
CA TYR A 97 2.81 -8.45 5.58
C TYR A 97 3.91 -7.71 4.81
N LYS A 98 3.84 -7.74 3.47
CA LYS A 98 4.85 -7.09 2.61
C LYS A 98 4.96 -5.58 2.88
N LYS A 99 3.83 -4.89 3.04
CA LYS A 99 3.81 -3.43 3.26
C LYS A 99 4.17 -3.03 4.68
N SER A 100 3.84 -3.86 5.66
CA SER A 100 3.89 -3.46 7.08
C SER A 100 5.05 -4.08 7.85
N CYS A 101 5.53 -5.26 7.45
CA CYS A 101 6.43 -6.09 8.25
C CYS A 101 7.76 -6.36 7.56
N ALA A 102 7.73 -6.63 6.25
CA ALA A 102 8.88 -7.17 5.51
C ALA A 102 10.11 -6.25 5.49
N SER A 103 9.91 -4.93 5.53
CA SER A 103 11.02 -3.96 5.53
C SER A 103 11.95 -4.09 6.74
N CYS A 104 11.44 -4.54 7.88
CA CYS A 104 12.22 -4.70 9.11
C CYS A 104 12.47 -6.16 9.45
N HIS A 105 11.47 -7.03 9.26
CA HIS A 105 11.56 -8.44 9.63
C HIS A 105 12.04 -9.35 8.49
N GLY A 106 12.29 -8.79 7.31
CA GLY A 106 12.69 -9.54 6.13
C GLY A 106 11.50 -10.12 5.36
N ASN A 107 11.76 -10.51 4.11
CA ASN A 107 10.71 -10.95 3.19
C ASN A 107 10.04 -12.26 3.63
N ILE A 108 10.78 -13.07 4.39
CA ILE A 108 10.34 -14.38 4.90
C ILE A 108 10.34 -14.44 6.44
N GLY A 109 10.51 -13.30 7.12
CA GLY A 109 10.57 -13.23 8.58
C GLY A 109 11.92 -13.65 9.16
N GLU A 110 12.97 -13.62 8.36
CA GLU A 110 14.35 -13.99 8.72
C GLU A 110 15.00 -13.03 9.73
N GLY A 111 14.51 -11.80 9.82
CA GLY A 111 15.03 -10.73 10.68
C GLY A 111 16.21 -10.00 10.04
N ILE A 112 16.05 -8.70 9.79
CA ILE A 112 17.12 -7.83 9.28
C ILE A 112 17.37 -6.71 10.31
N ILE A 113 16.34 -5.92 10.56
CA ILE A 113 16.32 -4.83 11.54
C ILE A 113 15.52 -5.27 12.77
N GLY A 114 14.36 -5.89 12.54
CA GLY A 114 13.54 -6.51 13.55
C GLY A 114 13.98 -7.96 13.83
N PRO A 115 13.59 -8.51 14.98
CA PRO A 115 13.89 -9.90 15.31
C PRO A 115 13.28 -10.88 14.30
N LYS A 116 13.87 -12.07 14.22
CA LYS A 116 13.35 -13.21 13.46
C LYS A 116 11.93 -13.57 13.94
N LEU A 117 11.03 -13.80 13.00
CA LEU A 117 9.62 -14.17 13.24
C LEU A 117 9.33 -15.65 12.95
N LEU A 118 10.27 -16.33 12.30
CA LEU A 118 10.17 -17.74 11.95
C LEU A 118 10.13 -18.64 13.20
N GLY A 119 9.16 -19.56 13.23
CA GLY A 119 9.06 -20.64 14.22
C GLY A 119 8.20 -20.31 15.44
N ASP A 120 7.69 -19.09 15.54
CA ASP A 120 6.75 -18.73 16.61
C ASP A 120 5.33 -19.24 16.31
N SER A 121 4.62 -19.65 17.36
CA SER A 121 3.21 -20.04 17.25
C SER A 121 2.32 -18.83 16.96
N LYS A 122 1.20 -19.07 16.28
CA LYS A 122 0.18 -18.04 16.01
C LYS A 122 -0.21 -17.28 17.28
N GLU A 123 -0.51 -17.99 18.37
CA GLU A 123 -0.94 -17.38 19.63
C GLU A 123 0.14 -16.46 20.23
N LYS A 124 1.41 -16.88 20.20
CA LYS A 124 2.54 -16.08 20.67
C LYS A 124 2.69 -14.80 19.84
N ILE A 125 2.57 -14.90 18.53
CA ILE A 125 2.65 -13.76 17.61
C ILE A 125 1.49 -12.80 17.87
N LEU A 126 0.25 -13.33 17.92
CA LEU A 126 -0.95 -12.52 18.14
C LEU A 126 -0.90 -11.77 19.47
N ASN A 127 -0.54 -12.46 20.55
CA ASN A 127 -0.37 -11.84 21.87
C ASN A 127 0.69 -10.74 21.84
N ALA A 128 1.81 -10.95 21.15
CA ALA A 128 2.83 -9.93 20.99
C ALA A 128 2.32 -8.72 20.20
N LEU A 129 1.57 -8.93 19.11
CA LEU A 129 0.97 -7.86 18.31
C LEU A 129 0.01 -7.01 19.15
N HIS A 130 -0.87 -7.64 19.94
CA HIS A 130 -1.77 -6.92 20.85
C HIS A 130 -1.02 -6.21 21.98
N ASP A 131 0.00 -6.84 22.56
CA ASP A 131 0.83 -6.22 23.61
C ASP A 131 1.53 -4.95 23.07
N PHE A 132 2.03 -4.98 21.83
CA PHE A 132 2.64 -3.81 21.18
C PHE A 132 1.60 -2.75 20.81
N LYS A 133 0.45 -3.14 20.25
CA LYS A 133 -0.65 -2.21 19.88
C LYS A 133 -1.21 -1.49 21.11
N SER A 134 -1.38 -2.20 22.22
CA SER A 134 -1.87 -1.62 23.49
C SER A 134 -0.80 -0.82 24.26
N GLY A 135 0.47 -0.92 23.86
CA GLY A 135 1.59 -0.31 24.58
C GLY A 135 2.02 -1.06 25.86
N LYS A 136 1.38 -2.20 26.18
CA LYS A 136 1.79 -3.08 27.30
C LYS A 136 3.24 -3.54 27.12
N ARG A 137 3.65 -3.86 25.89
CA ARG A 137 5.04 -4.08 25.52
C ARG A 137 5.60 -2.82 24.88
N LYS A 138 6.59 -2.22 25.55
CA LYS A 138 7.18 -0.94 25.12
C LYS A 138 8.04 -1.11 23.87
N ASN A 139 7.58 -0.59 22.74
CA ASN A 139 8.35 -0.37 21.53
C ASN A 139 7.64 0.67 20.66
N TYR A 140 8.21 1.87 20.50
CA TYR A 140 7.56 2.98 19.79
C TYR A 140 7.36 2.70 18.30
N VAL A 141 8.26 1.95 17.66
CA VAL A 141 8.16 1.61 16.25
C VAL A 141 6.99 0.67 16.03
N MET A 142 6.92 -0.41 16.81
CA MET A 142 5.81 -1.38 16.72
C MET A 142 4.49 -0.77 17.16
N TYR A 143 4.49 0.07 18.20
CA TYR A 143 3.29 0.79 18.62
C TYR A 143 2.74 1.69 17.51
N GLY A 144 3.59 2.52 16.90
CA GLY A 144 3.19 3.40 15.80
C GLY A 144 2.74 2.65 14.54
N LEU A 145 3.37 1.52 14.24
CA LEU A 145 3.01 0.68 13.10
C LEU A 145 1.64 0.00 13.29
N LEU A 146 1.39 -0.55 14.48
CA LEU A 146 0.19 -1.35 14.76
C LEU A 146 -1.01 -0.52 15.24
N GLY A 147 -0.81 0.75 15.62
CA GLY A 147 -1.85 1.58 16.24
C GLY A 147 -3.13 1.75 15.42
N ASN A 148 -3.02 1.71 14.09
CA ASN A 148 -4.16 1.83 13.17
C ASN A 148 -4.64 0.50 12.56
N MET A 149 -4.07 -0.64 12.97
CA MET A 149 -4.47 -1.95 12.44
C MET A 149 -5.71 -2.47 13.18
N SER A 150 -6.66 -3.07 12.45
CA SER A 150 -7.79 -3.77 13.06
C SER A 150 -7.35 -5.10 13.69
N ASP A 151 -8.17 -5.66 14.58
CA ASP A 151 -7.82 -6.93 15.22
C ASP A 151 -7.84 -8.10 14.22
N GLU A 152 -8.69 -8.02 13.18
CA GLU A 152 -8.70 -8.97 12.06
C GLU A 152 -7.39 -8.92 11.27
N GLN A 153 -6.80 -7.74 11.09
CA GLN A 153 -5.50 -7.60 10.43
C GLN A 153 -4.38 -8.21 11.28
N LEU A 154 -4.43 -8.05 12.60
CA LEU A 154 -3.46 -8.70 13.50
C LEU A 154 -3.58 -10.22 13.46
N GLU A 155 -4.82 -10.73 13.46
CA GLU A 155 -5.10 -12.16 13.37
C GLU A 155 -4.66 -12.76 12.03
N GLN A 156 -4.88 -12.02 10.93
CA GLN A 156 -4.38 -12.40 9.60
C GLN A 156 -2.86 -12.50 9.59
N LEU A 157 -2.17 -11.48 10.11
CA LEU A 157 -0.70 -11.45 10.19
C LEU A 157 -0.18 -12.59 11.07
N ALA A 158 -0.76 -12.80 12.25
CA ALA A 158 -0.34 -13.86 13.16
C ALA A 158 -0.52 -15.25 12.55
N THR A 159 -1.66 -15.49 11.91
CA THR A 159 -1.93 -16.74 11.18
C THR A 159 -0.89 -16.95 10.09
N GLU A 160 -0.67 -15.94 9.24
CA GLU A 160 0.27 -16.04 8.14
C GLU A 160 1.72 -16.29 8.61
N ILE A 161 2.21 -15.46 9.54
CA ILE A 161 3.60 -15.51 10.03
C ILE A 161 3.89 -16.87 10.68
N SER A 162 2.93 -17.46 11.40
CA SER A 162 3.12 -18.77 12.04
C SER A 162 3.43 -19.90 11.05
N THR A 163 3.06 -19.75 9.77
CA THR A 163 3.33 -20.74 8.72
C THR A 163 4.71 -20.58 8.07
N PHE A 164 5.46 -19.52 8.40
CA PHE A 164 6.69 -19.18 7.69
C PHE A 164 7.78 -20.23 7.82
N GLN A 165 7.94 -20.82 9.01
CA GLN A 165 8.95 -21.86 9.23
C GLN A 165 8.66 -23.11 8.38
N GLN A 166 7.40 -23.54 8.35
CA GLN A 166 6.97 -24.69 7.55
C GLN A 166 7.18 -24.45 6.06
N LYS A 167 6.74 -23.29 5.56
CA LYS A 167 6.93 -22.88 4.16
C LYS A 167 8.41 -22.83 3.76
N LEU A 168 9.27 -22.36 4.66
CA LEU A 168 10.70 -22.32 4.41
C LEU A 168 11.30 -23.72 4.32
N GLU A 169 10.95 -24.61 5.26
CA GLU A 169 11.41 -26.00 5.24
C GLU A 169 10.98 -26.74 3.97
N GLU A 170 9.70 -26.60 3.57
CA GLU A 170 9.17 -27.14 2.33
C GLU A 170 9.92 -26.63 1.10
N ALA A 171 10.28 -25.34 1.09
CA ALA A 171 11.04 -24.75 0.01
C ALA A 171 12.49 -25.29 -0.04
N THR A 172 13.09 -25.65 1.11
CA THR A 172 14.48 -26.15 1.16
C THR A 172 14.65 -27.66 0.98
N LYS A 173 13.56 -28.44 1.06
CA LYS A 173 13.57 -29.90 0.94
C LYS A 173 13.54 -30.42 -0.51
N GLN A 174 13.62 -29.53 -1.51
CA GLN A 174 13.71 -29.86 -2.93
C GLN A 174 15.17 -29.84 -3.39
#